data_AF-A0A532EXS1-F1
#
_entry.id   AF-A0A532EXS1-F1
#
_cell.length_a   1.000
_cell.length_b   1.000
_cell.length_c   1.000
_cell.angle_alpha   90.00
_cell.angle_beta   90.00
_cell.angle_gamma   90.00
#
_symmetry.space_group_name_H-M   'P 1'
#
loop_
_entity.id
_entity.type
_entity.pdbx_description
1 polymer ?
#
loop_
_entity_poly.entity_id
_entity_poly.type
_entity_poly.pdbx_seq_one_letter_code
_entity_poly.pdbx_strand_id
1 'polypeptide(L)'
;MRLKRALCGMVLCCSIGVSLAQAESPRDIQDRGKAMLRDAEDMVMHGGMGDGKAIVHHCGDVAKHANAILKSLPRTDEHGKEAVPHLEEAIKQCQRVAEMGDKVDPGASLNPAAKARAAVREAVRHLNALRDSGA
;
A
#
# COMPACT_ATOMS: atom_id res chain seq x y z
N MET A 1 -32.41 60.88 13.03
CA MET A 1 -31.22 60.33 13.73
C MET A 1 -31.36 58.81 13.80
N ARG A 2 -30.33 58.09 13.35
CA ARG A 2 -29.78 56.79 13.82
C ARG A 2 -30.72 55.57 14.00
N LEU A 3 -30.54 54.47 13.23
CA LEU A 3 -29.65 53.28 13.51
C LEU A 3 -30.32 52.33 14.55
N LYS A 4 -30.58 51.02 14.41
CA LYS A 4 -29.93 49.84 13.79
C LYS A 4 -31.01 48.72 13.65
N ARG A 5 -31.13 47.96 12.55
CA ARG A 5 -30.51 46.62 12.28
C ARG A 5 -30.48 45.70 13.51
N ALA A 6 -30.94 44.44 13.50
CA ALA A 6 -30.69 43.41 12.50
C ALA A 6 -31.68 42.22 12.62
N LEU A 7 -32.27 41.79 11.50
CA LEU A 7 -32.73 40.41 11.35
C LEU A 7 -31.51 39.56 10.98
N CYS A 8 -31.11 38.66 11.87
CA CYS A 8 -30.04 37.70 11.62
C CYS A 8 -30.65 36.50 10.88
N GLY A 9 -30.68 36.56 9.55
CA GLY A 9 -30.98 35.40 8.70
C GLY A 9 -29.80 34.43 8.72
N MET A 10 -29.88 33.40 9.54
CA MET A 10 -28.87 32.35 9.62
C MET A 10 -29.09 31.38 8.44
N VAL A 11 -28.44 31.68 7.31
CA VAL A 11 -28.36 30.76 6.17
C VAL A 11 -27.39 29.64 6.55
N LEU A 12 -27.95 28.50 6.93
CA LEU A 12 -27.22 27.25 7.14
C LEU A 12 -26.84 26.67 5.77
N CYS A 13 -25.71 27.12 5.22
CA CYS A 13 -25.07 26.43 4.11
C CYS A 13 -24.46 25.13 4.63
N CYS A 14 -25.23 24.03 4.56
CA CYS A 14 -24.67 22.68 4.59
C CYS A 14 -23.83 22.46 3.33
N SER A 15 -22.60 22.97 3.30
CA SER A 15 -21.59 22.50 2.37
C SER A 15 -21.17 21.10 2.83
N ILE A 16 -21.91 20.10 2.36
CA ILE A 16 -21.47 18.71 2.37
C ILE A 16 -20.24 18.69 1.47
N GLY A 17 -19.06 18.79 2.08
CA GLY A 17 -17.80 18.52 1.43
C GLY A 17 -17.81 17.05 1.03
N VAL A 18 -18.25 16.77 -0.20
CA VAL A 18 -17.99 15.49 -0.83
C VAL A 18 -16.47 15.44 -1.00
N SER A 19 -15.79 14.80 -0.05
CA SER A 19 -14.42 14.34 -0.26
C SER A 19 -14.49 13.32 -1.39
N LEU A 20 -14.39 13.80 -2.62
CA LEU A 20 -14.04 12.95 -3.75
C LEU A 20 -12.66 12.39 -3.39
N ALA A 21 -12.64 11.15 -2.92
CA ALA A 21 -11.42 10.37 -2.84
C ALA A 21 -10.87 10.33 -4.27
N GLN A 22 -9.90 11.20 -4.55
CA GLN A 22 -9.18 11.16 -5.81
C GLN A 22 -8.45 9.82 -5.80
N ALA A 23 -8.84 8.94 -6.71
CA ALA A 23 -8.04 7.75 -6.99
C ALA A 23 -6.65 8.22 -7.40
N GLU A 24 -5.61 7.67 -6.75
CA GLU A 24 -4.21 7.93 -7.09
C GLU A 24 -4.01 7.57 -8.58
N SER A 25 -3.14 8.29 -9.30
CA SER A 25 -2.94 7.95 -10.71
C SER A 25 -2.36 6.54 -10.84
N PRO A 26 -2.70 5.78 -11.90
CA PRO A 26 -2.07 4.49 -12.16
C PRO A 26 -0.54 4.53 -12.17
N ARG A 27 0.05 5.64 -12.63
CA ARG A 27 1.50 5.85 -12.58
C ARG A 27 2.04 5.89 -11.15
N ASP A 28 1.39 6.61 -10.24
CA ASP A 28 1.82 6.69 -8.84
C ASP A 28 1.69 5.31 -8.15
N ILE A 29 0.62 4.57 -8.46
CA ILE A 29 0.42 3.19 -8.00
C ILE A 29 1.56 2.28 -8.50
N GLN A 30 1.93 2.40 -9.77
CA GLN A 30 3.02 1.63 -10.38
C GLN A 30 4.38 1.97 -9.76
N ASP A 31 4.66 3.25 -9.53
CA ASP A 31 5.92 3.69 -8.90
C ASP A 31 6.00 3.20 -7.45
N ARG A 32 4.88 3.21 -6.72
CA ARG A 32 4.76 2.57 -5.41
C ARG A 32 4.98 1.06 -5.48
N GLY A 33 4.45 0.39 -6.50
CA GLY A 33 4.70 -1.03 -6.77
C GLY A 33 6.18 -1.34 -7.01
N LYS A 34 6.90 -0.47 -7.73
CA LYS A 34 8.36 -0.61 -7.94
C LYS A 34 9.15 -0.45 -6.64
N ALA A 35 8.78 0.51 -5.80
CA ALA A 35 9.39 0.68 -4.48
C ALA A 35 9.18 -0.57 -3.61
N MET A 36 7.93 -1.04 -3.54
CA MET A 36 7.56 -2.29 -2.84
C MET A 36 8.37 -3.50 -3.35
N LEU A 37 8.57 -3.62 -4.66
CA LEU A 37 9.38 -4.69 -5.23
C LEU A 37 10.84 -4.62 -4.79
N ARG A 38 11.43 -3.41 -4.72
CA ARG A 38 12.81 -3.25 -4.24
C ARG A 38 12.93 -3.71 -2.79
N ASP A 39 12.04 -3.27 -1.90
CA ASP A 39 12.04 -3.74 -0.51
C ASP A 39 11.89 -5.26 -0.42
N ALA A 40 11.04 -5.85 -1.28
CA ALA A 40 10.83 -7.28 -1.28
C ALA A 40 12.06 -8.09 -1.77
N GLU A 41 12.84 -7.53 -2.69
CA GLU A 41 14.13 -8.09 -3.13
C GLU A 41 15.18 -7.96 -2.03
N ASP A 42 15.29 -6.77 -1.41
CA ASP A 42 16.27 -6.46 -0.38
C ASP A 42 16.08 -7.34 0.86
N MET A 43 14.83 -7.55 1.29
CA MET A 43 14.47 -8.49 2.35
C MET A 43 15.09 -9.89 2.16
N VAL A 44 14.97 -10.48 0.96
CA VAL A 44 15.49 -11.83 0.70
C VAL A 44 17.02 -11.83 0.63
N MET A 45 17.61 -10.78 0.06
CA MET A 45 19.05 -10.59 0.05
C MET A 45 19.62 -10.54 1.48
N HIS A 46 19.00 -9.76 2.37
CA HIS A 46 19.40 -9.65 3.78
C HIS A 46 19.28 -10.97 4.55
N GLY A 47 18.25 -11.76 4.25
CA GLY A 47 18.15 -13.09 4.85
C GLY A 47 19.25 -14.06 4.41
N GLY A 48 19.73 -13.96 3.16
CA GLY A 48 20.92 -14.68 2.70
C GLY A 48 22.20 -14.28 3.44
N MET A 49 22.24 -13.08 4.03
CA MET A 49 23.35 -12.55 4.82
C MET A 49 23.19 -12.78 6.33
N GLY A 50 22.04 -13.33 6.78
CA GLY A 50 21.75 -13.49 8.20
C GLY A 50 21.37 -12.18 8.91
N ASP A 51 20.86 -11.17 8.20
CA ASP A 51 20.43 -9.90 8.80
C ASP A 51 18.91 -9.90 9.07
N GLY A 52 18.53 -10.50 10.20
CA GLY A 52 17.12 -10.61 10.61
C GLY A 52 16.45 -9.25 10.85
N LYS A 53 17.21 -8.23 11.29
CA LYS A 53 16.67 -6.89 11.54
C LYS A 53 16.28 -6.19 10.23
N ALA A 54 17.13 -6.28 9.21
CA ALA A 54 16.82 -5.74 7.89
C ALA A 54 15.63 -6.47 7.24
N ILE A 55 15.52 -7.80 7.40
CA ILE A 55 14.35 -8.56 6.93
C ILE A 55 13.05 -8.00 7.52
N VAL A 56 13.00 -7.79 8.85
CA VAL A 56 11.82 -7.23 9.52
C VAL A 56 11.52 -5.80 9.04
N HIS A 57 12.55 -4.98 8.87
CA HIS A 57 12.42 -3.60 8.37
C HIS A 57 11.76 -3.56 6.99
N HIS A 58 12.35 -4.26 6.01
CA HIS A 58 11.83 -4.28 4.64
C HIS A 58 10.45 -4.96 4.55
N CYS A 59 10.16 -5.98 5.38
CA CYS A 59 8.80 -6.51 5.51
C CYS A 59 7.80 -5.43 5.95
N GLY A 60 8.18 -4.61 6.92
CA GLY A 60 7.37 -3.49 7.37
C GLY A 60 7.06 -2.52 6.23
N ASP A 61 8.05 -2.19 5.39
CA ASP A 61 7.87 -1.27 4.27
C ASP A 61 7.08 -1.88 3.12
N VAL A 62 7.30 -3.17 2.78
CA VAL A 62 6.44 -3.92 1.85
C VAL A 62 4.99 -3.87 2.31
N ALA A 63 4.70 -4.16 3.58
CA ALA A 63 3.34 -4.13 4.10
C ALA A 63 2.73 -2.71 4.06
N LYS A 64 3.51 -1.65 4.32
CA LYS A 64 3.03 -0.26 4.18
C LYS A 64 2.70 0.07 2.72
N HIS A 65 3.58 -0.27 1.78
CA HIS A 65 3.36 -0.05 0.37
C HIS A 65 2.12 -0.80 -0.12
N ALA A 66 1.99 -2.09 0.19
CA ALA A 66 0.84 -2.90 -0.21
C ALA A 66 -0.49 -2.35 0.34
N ASN A 67 -0.53 -1.94 1.60
CA ASN A 67 -1.72 -1.30 2.19
C ASN A 67 -2.08 0.03 1.52
N ALA A 68 -1.08 0.84 1.14
CA ALA A 68 -1.32 2.07 0.41
C ALA A 68 -1.87 1.79 -1.00
N ILE A 69 -1.30 0.81 -1.71
CA ILE A 69 -1.79 0.40 -3.03
C ILE A 69 -3.25 -0.07 -2.94
N LEU A 70 -3.58 -0.96 -2.00
CA LEU A 70 -4.95 -1.47 -1.81
C LEU A 70 -5.99 -0.34 -1.61
N LYS A 71 -5.60 0.75 -0.93
CA LYS A 71 -6.47 1.92 -0.74
C LYS A 71 -6.65 2.77 -1.99
N SER A 72 -5.64 2.77 -2.87
CA SER A 72 -5.58 3.60 -4.07
C SER A 72 -6.06 2.88 -5.34
N LEU A 73 -6.21 1.55 -5.31
CA LEU A 73 -6.61 0.76 -6.48
C LEU A 73 -7.96 1.21 -7.06
N PRO A 74 -8.06 1.41 -8.39
CA PRO A 74 -9.34 1.70 -9.03
C PRO A 74 -10.29 0.51 -8.88
N ARG A 75 -11.48 0.73 -8.33
CA ARG A 75 -12.46 -0.34 -8.04
C ARG A 75 -12.96 -1.09 -9.29
N THR A 76 -12.88 -0.45 -10.45
CA THR A 76 -13.38 -0.96 -11.73
C THR A 76 -12.30 -1.54 -12.62
N ASP A 77 -11.02 -1.43 -12.25
CA ASP A 77 -9.93 -1.97 -13.06
C ASP A 77 -9.72 -3.46 -12.77
N GLU A 78 -9.81 -4.30 -13.79
CA GLU A 78 -9.67 -5.76 -13.66
C GLU A 78 -8.27 -6.17 -13.22
N HIS A 79 -7.22 -5.52 -13.71
CA HIS A 79 -5.85 -5.77 -13.24
C HIS A 79 -5.66 -5.32 -11.79
N GLY A 80 -6.31 -4.22 -11.40
CA GLY A 80 -6.39 -3.81 -10.00
C GLY A 80 -6.97 -4.91 -9.12
N LYS A 81 -8.10 -5.51 -9.52
CA LYS A 81 -8.73 -6.62 -8.80
C LYS A 81 -7.82 -7.86 -8.73
N GLU A 82 -7.14 -8.17 -9.83
CA GLU A 82 -6.18 -9.29 -9.88
C GLU A 82 -4.97 -9.07 -8.96
N ALA A 83 -4.54 -7.81 -8.75
CA ALA A 83 -3.44 -7.49 -7.84
C ALA A 83 -3.80 -7.70 -6.35
N VAL A 84 -5.08 -7.55 -5.97
CA VAL A 84 -5.55 -7.60 -4.57
C VAL A 84 -5.09 -8.84 -3.81
N PRO A 85 -5.37 -10.09 -4.24
CA PRO A 85 -4.99 -11.27 -3.48
C PRO A 85 -3.47 -11.40 -3.28
N HIS A 86 -2.68 -10.90 -4.23
CA HIS A 86 -1.23 -10.89 -4.15
C HIS A 86 -0.71 -9.84 -3.16
N LEU A 87 -1.34 -8.66 -3.10
CA LEU A 87 -1.04 -7.64 -2.10
C LEU A 87 -1.40 -8.10 -0.68
N GLU A 88 -2.55 -8.76 -0.52
CA GLU A 88 -2.98 -9.34 0.75
C GLU A 88 -2.05 -10.46 1.23
N GLU A 89 -1.63 -11.35 0.33
CA GLU A 89 -0.68 -12.40 0.67
C GLU A 89 0.70 -11.82 1.03
N ALA A 90 1.16 -10.77 0.34
CA ALA A 90 2.38 -10.07 0.71
C ALA A 90 2.29 -9.50 2.15
N ILE A 91 1.20 -8.80 2.48
CA ILE A 91 0.94 -8.27 3.82
C ILE A 91 0.97 -9.38 4.87
N LYS A 92 0.23 -10.46 4.63
CA LYS A 92 0.14 -11.61 5.55
C LYS A 92 1.51 -12.23 5.82
N GLN A 93 2.33 -12.43 4.79
CA GLN A 93 3.66 -12.99 4.97
C GLN A 93 4.61 -12.03 5.69
N CYS A 94 4.54 -10.73 5.40
CA CYS A 94 5.30 -9.70 6.12
C CYS A 94 4.87 -9.57 7.59
N GLN A 95 3.58 -9.75 7.89
CA GLN A 95 3.09 -9.81 9.27
C GLN A 95 3.68 -11.01 10.02
N ARG A 96 3.74 -12.19 9.39
CA ARG A 96 4.40 -13.36 9.99
C ARG A 96 5.88 -13.10 10.30
N VAL A 97 6.61 -12.41 9.42
CA VAL A 97 8.00 -12.00 9.69
C VAL A 97 8.07 -11.05 10.89
N ALA A 98 7.16 -10.06 10.95
CA ALA A 98 7.11 -9.12 12.06
C ALA A 98 6.78 -9.80 13.40
N GLU A 99 5.88 -10.79 13.40
CA GLU A 99 5.52 -11.60 14.57
C GLU A 99 6.70 -12.45 15.07
N MET A 100 7.53 -12.97 14.17
CA MET A 100 8.78 -13.66 14.55
C MET A 100 9.79 -12.69 15.18
N GLY A 101 9.83 -11.44 14.68
CA GLY A 101 10.76 -10.43 15.14
C GLY A 101 12.20 -10.64 14.65
N ASP A 102 13.11 -9.79 15.15
CA ASP A 102 14.52 -9.75 14.73
C ASP A 102 15.46 -10.59 15.60
N LYS A 103 14.91 -11.26 16.63
CA LYS A 103 15.68 -12.06 17.61
C LYS A 103 15.72 -13.55 17.28
N VAL A 104 14.95 -14.00 16.29
CA VAL A 104 14.98 -15.39 15.83
C VAL A 104 16.14 -15.59 14.86
N ASP A 105 16.48 -16.86 14.59
CA ASP A 105 17.37 -17.19 13.48
C ASP A 105 16.84 -16.54 12.18
N PRO A 106 17.62 -15.69 11.50
CA PRO A 106 17.19 -15.01 10.27
C PRO A 106 16.72 -15.98 9.17
N GLY A 107 17.26 -17.20 9.14
CA GLY A 107 16.84 -18.27 8.25
C GLY A 107 15.40 -18.73 8.49
N ALA A 108 14.87 -18.59 9.71
CA ALA A 108 13.46 -18.88 10.00
C ALA A 108 12.52 -17.89 9.28
N SER A 109 12.94 -16.63 9.14
CA SER A 109 12.19 -15.57 8.45
C SER A 109 12.33 -15.64 6.93
N LEU A 110 13.26 -16.43 6.38
CA LEU A 110 13.48 -16.50 4.93
C LEU A 110 12.30 -17.12 4.16
N ASN A 111 11.63 -18.13 4.71
CA ASN A 111 10.48 -18.76 4.05
C ASN A 111 9.30 -17.77 3.85
N PRO A 112 8.78 -17.10 4.89
CA PRO A 112 7.75 -16.09 4.69
C PRO A 112 8.25 -14.90 3.85
N ALA A 113 9.50 -14.46 4.00
CA ALA A 113 10.08 -13.41 3.17
C ALA A 113 10.06 -13.77 1.67
N ALA A 114 10.52 -14.97 1.31
CA ALA A 114 10.51 -15.44 -0.07
C ALA A 114 9.08 -15.51 -0.65
N LYS A 115 8.09 -15.91 0.17
CA LYS A 115 6.67 -15.91 -0.23
C LYS A 115 6.13 -14.49 -0.43
N ALA A 116 6.44 -13.57 0.47
CA ALA A 116 6.09 -12.16 0.32
C ALA A 116 6.66 -11.59 -0.99
N ARG A 117 7.93 -11.85 -1.30
CA ARG A 117 8.55 -11.44 -2.56
C ARG A 117 7.86 -12.03 -3.78
N ALA A 118 7.53 -13.32 -3.77
CA ALA A 118 6.80 -13.94 -4.87
C ALA A 118 5.43 -13.28 -5.08
N ALA A 119 4.68 -13.03 -4.00
CA ALA A 119 3.40 -12.34 -4.06
C ALA A 119 3.55 -10.89 -4.58
N VAL A 120 4.57 -10.15 -4.12
CA VAL A 120 4.86 -8.79 -4.62
C VAL A 120 5.17 -8.78 -6.11
N ARG A 121 5.92 -9.77 -6.63
CA ARG A 121 6.21 -9.87 -8.06
C ARG A 121 4.94 -10.04 -8.90
N GLU A 122 4.03 -10.93 -8.47
CA GLU A 122 2.74 -11.11 -9.14
C GLU A 122 1.88 -9.85 -9.02
N ALA A 123 1.78 -9.23 -7.84
CA ALA A 123 1.07 -7.97 -7.67
C ALA A 123 1.58 -6.91 -8.65
N VAL A 124 2.90 -6.68 -8.70
CA VAL A 124 3.51 -5.68 -9.59
C VAL A 124 3.28 -5.98 -11.07
N ARG A 125 3.23 -7.26 -11.47
CA ARG A 125 2.85 -7.65 -12.83
C ARG A 125 1.47 -7.11 -13.19
N HIS A 126 0.48 -7.25 -12.31
CA HIS A 126 -0.86 -6.71 -12.51
C HIS A 126 -0.89 -5.16 -12.40
N LEU A 127 -0.18 -4.57 -11.44
CA LEU A 127 -0.13 -3.10 -11.30
C LEU A 127 0.46 -2.40 -12.53
N ASN A 128 1.47 -3.00 -13.18
CA ASN A 128 2.05 -2.47 -14.42
C ASN A 128 1.09 -2.56 -15.62
N ALA A 129 0.03 -3.37 -15.51
CA ALA A 129 -1.01 -3.47 -16.53
C ALA A 129 -2.16 -2.47 -16.29
N LEU A 130 -2.17 -1.76 -15.16
CA LEU A 130 -3.12 -0.66 -14.92
C LEU A 130 -3.01 0.38 -16.03
N ARG A 131 -4.16 0.81 -16.52
CA ARG A 131 -4.25 1.88 -17.52
C ARG A 131 -4.74 3.14 -16.86
N ASP A 132 -4.25 4.28 -17.34
CA ASP A 132 -4.91 5.56 -17.14
C ASP A 132 -6.32 5.43 -17.72
N SER A 133 -7.29 5.25 -16.82
CA SER A 133 -8.71 5.39 -17.16
C SER A 133 -8.93 6.88 -17.37
N GLY A 134 -8.54 7.36 -18.55
CA GLY A 134 -8.53 8.78 -18.90
C GLY A 134 -9.84 9.45 -18.48
N ALA A 135 -9.69 10.51 -17.67
CA ALA A 135 -10.74 11.49 -17.44
C ALA A 135 -10.91 12.37 -18.68
#